data_AF-A0A3D4ESG5-F1
#
_entry.id   AF-A0A3D4ESG5-F1
#
_cell.length_a   1.000
_cell.length_b   1.000
_cell.length_c   1.000
_cell.angle_alpha   90.00
_cell.angle_beta   90.00
_cell.angle_gamma   90.00
#
_symmetry.space_group_name_H-M   'P 1'
#
loop_
_entity.id
_entity.type
_entity.pdbx_description
1 polymer ?
#
loop_
_entity_poly.entity_id
_entity_poly.type
_entity_poly.pdbx_seq_one_letter_code
_entity_poly.pdbx_strand_id
1 'polypeptide(L)'
;MRLRTFIGIFLAFQALGYGRPPIFVPSEELISEHRAEVFRIARDYIIETFRVKPIEEGQFNQVRFNSTGVWGDFRCRLKELGDDRFEIRGWVLAHGYEGSEAVWSVVLRYELVDPEGWMYRRLDEEYENKPEVTSWRFGPYRSVPYE
;
A
#
# COMPACT_ATOMS: atom_id res chain seq x y z
N MET A 1 -62.43 -7.99 -19.30
CA MET A 1 -61.74 -8.37 -18.05
C MET A 1 -60.80 -9.54 -18.36
N ARG A 2 -59.47 -9.31 -18.37
CA ARG A 2 -58.36 -10.28 -18.13
C ARG A 2 -57.05 -9.68 -18.67
N LEU A 3 -56.53 -8.71 -17.93
CA LEU A 3 -55.18 -8.14 -18.08
C LEU A 3 -54.39 -8.53 -16.83
N ARG A 4 -53.92 -9.78 -16.69
CA ARG A 4 -53.07 -10.20 -15.55
C ARG A 4 -52.21 -11.42 -15.86
N THR A 5 -51.28 -11.32 -16.81
CA THR A 5 -50.18 -12.31 -16.90
C THR A 5 -48.90 -11.77 -17.54
N PHE A 6 -48.51 -10.53 -17.25
CA PHE A 6 -47.26 -9.95 -17.80
C PHE A 6 -46.41 -9.17 -16.77
N ILE A 7 -46.61 -9.40 -15.47
CA ILE A 7 -45.85 -8.72 -14.40
C ILE A 7 -44.92 -9.68 -13.64
N GLY A 8 -44.94 -10.99 -13.95
CA GLY A 8 -44.14 -11.99 -13.23
C GLY A 8 -42.69 -12.16 -13.70
N ILE A 9 -42.36 -11.77 -14.94
CA ILE A 9 -41.02 -12.03 -15.52
C ILE A 9 -40.06 -10.85 -15.31
N PHE A 10 -40.58 -9.63 -15.13
CA PHE A 10 -39.73 -8.45 -14.95
C PHE A 10 -39.14 -8.31 -13.53
N LEU A 11 -39.79 -8.91 -12.53
CA LEU A 11 -39.27 -8.92 -11.15
C LEU A 11 -38.18 -9.99 -10.90
N ALA A 12 -38.10 -11.02 -11.76
CA ALA A 12 -37.05 -12.05 -11.64
C ALA A 12 -35.69 -11.59 -12.18
N PHE A 13 -35.65 -10.58 -13.06
CA PHE A 13 -34.40 -10.04 -13.60
C PHE A 13 -33.70 -9.04 -12.67
N GLN A 14 -34.39 -8.47 -11.67
CA GLN A 14 -33.72 -7.63 -10.66
C GLN A 14 -33.08 -8.45 -9.52
N ALA A 15 -33.32 -9.76 -9.47
CA ALA A 15 -32.70 -10.67 -8.52
C ALA A 15 -31.50 -11.44 -9.11
N LEU A 16 -31.09 -11.15 -10.35
CA LEU A 16 -29.87 -11.68 -10.94
C LEU A 16 -28.65 -10.91 -10.39
N GLY A 17 -28.07 -11.48 -9.33
CA GLY A 17 -26.62 -11.49 -9.23
C GLY A 17 -25.95 -10.36 -8.46
N TYR A 18 -26.54 -9.86 -7.36
CA TYR A 18 -25.70 -9.36 -6.26
C TYR A 18 -25.14 -10.56 -5.49
N GLY A 19 -24.37 -11.40 -6.18
CA GLY A 19 -23.46 -12.29 -5.47
C GLY A 19 -22.54 -11.39 -4.67
N ARG A 20 -22.46 -11.61 -3.34
CA ARG A 20 -21.38 -10.98 -2.58
C ARG A 20 -20.09 -11.25 -3.35
N PRO A 21 -19.28 -10.23 -3.66
CA PRO A 21 -17.99 -10.48 -4.29
C PRO A 21 -17.28 -11.54 -3.44
N PRO A 22 -16.64 -12.53 -4.07
CA PRO A 22 -15.91 -13.55 -3.34
C PRO A 22 -14.92 -12.88 -2.39
N ILE A 23 -14.73 -13.45 -1.20
CA ILE A 23 -13.76 -12.93 -0.24
C ILE A 23 -12.39 -13.08 -0.89
N PHE A 24 -11.76 -11.95 -1.20
CA PHE A 24 -10.42 -11.92 -1.73
C PHE A 24 -9.43 -12.39 -0.65
N VAL A 25 -8.70 -13.46 -0.97
CA VAL A 25 -7.63 -13.99 -0.12
C VAL A 25 -6.34 -13.89 -0.94
N PRO A 26 -5.48 -12.88 -0.68
CA PRO A 26 -4.29 -12.66 -1.49
C PRO A 26 -3.26 -13.79 -1.30
N SER A 27 -2.54 -14.11 -2.36
CA SER A 27 -1.41 -15.04 -2.28
C SER A 27 -0.24 -14.44 -1.49
N GLU A 28 0.64 -15.28 -0.95
CA GLU A 28 1.86 -14.80 -0.27
C GLU A 28 2.74 -13.96 -1.21
N GLU A 29 2.79 -14.32 -2.50
CA GLU A 29 3.51 -13.57 -3.54
C GLU A 29 2.91 -12.17 -3.73
N LEU A 30 1.58 -12.06 -3.80
CA LEU A 30 0.91 -10.78 -3.97
C LEU A 30 1.04 -9.87 -2.75
N ILE A 31 0.92 -10.44 -1.53
CA ILE A 31 1.23 -9.73 -0.29
C ILE A 31 2.69 -9.24 -0.30
N SER A 32 3.58 -10.10 -0.80
CA SER A 32 5.01 -9.82 -0.88
C SER A 32 5.33 -8.65 -1.79
N GLU A 33 4.82 -8.68 -3.01
CA GLU A 33 4.99 -7.62 -4.01
C GLU A 33 4.38 -6.30 -3.53
N HIS A 34 3.18 -6.35 -2.97
CA HIS A 34 2.52 -5.15 -2.44
C HIS A 34 3.33 -4.49 -1.32
N ARG A 35 3.85 -5.26 -0.37
CA ARG A 35 4.68 -4.72 0.71
C ARG A 35 6.03 -4.19 0.21
N ALA A 36 6.62 -4.80 -0.83
CA ALA A 36 7.82 -4.26 -1.48
C ALA A 36 7.53 -2.91 -2.14
N GLU A 37 6.35 -2.77 -2.77
CA GLU A 37 5.90 -1.52 -3.36
C GLU A 37 5.63 -0.44 -2.32
N VAL A 38 4.95 -0.76 -1.22
CA VAL A 38 4.74 0.12 -0.06
C VAL A 38 6.08 0.67 0.45
N PHE A 39 7.09 -0.19 0.59
CA PHE A 39 8.44 0.23 0.97
C PHE A 39 9.07 1.19 -0.07
N ARG A 40 8.97 0.86 -1.36
CA ARG A 40 9.53 1.66 -2.45
C ARG A 40 8.96 3.08 -2.44
N ILE A 41 7.63 3.20 -2.33
CA ILE A 41 6.93 4.49 -2.25
C ILE A 41 7.43 5.32 -1.06
N ALA A 42 7.49 4.70 0.13
CA ALA A 42 7.94 5.38 1.35
C ALA A 42 9.39 5.87 1.24
N ARG A 43 10.28 5.05 0.68
CA ARG A 43 11.69 5.40 0.44
C ARG A 43 11.79 6.57 -0.54
N ASP A 44 11.13 6.47 -1.69
CA ASP A 44 11.21 7.48 -2.74
C ASP A 44 10.68 8.83 -2.23
N TYR A 45 9.60 8.80 -1.44
CA TYR A 45 9.09 9.98 -0.76
C TYR A 45 10.15 10.66 0.13
N ILE A 46 10.90 9.90 0.94
CA ILE A 46 11.99 10.46 1.77
C ILE A 46 13.13 11.01 0.91
N ILE A 47 13.55 10.26 -0.11
CA ILE A 47 14.63 10.65 -1.02
C ILE A 47 14.29 11.98 -1.70
N GLU A 48 13.08 12.10 -2.25
CA GLU A 48 12.63 13.29 -2.96
C GLU A 48 12.41 14.47 -2.02
N THR A 49 11.71 14.25 -0.89
CA THR A 49 11.36 15.30 0.07
C THR A 49 12.60 15.92 0.71
N PHE A 50 13.58 15.09 1.11
CA PHE A 50 14.78 15.55 1.82
C PHE A 50 16.02 15.62 0.93
N ARG A 51 15.87 15.36 -0.39
CA ARG A 51 16.97 15.34 -1.38
C ARG A 51 18.14 14.46 -0.94
N VAL A 52 17.83 13.29 -0.36
CA VAL A 52 18.83 12.31 0.07
C VAL A 52 19.49 11.72 -1.18
N LYS A 53 20.81 11.60 -1.19
CA LYS A 53 21.55 10.96 -2.28
C LYS A 53 21.97 9.55 -1.85
N PRO A 54 21.30 8.50 -2.32
CA PRO A 54 21.70 7.13 -1.99
C PRO A 54 23.04 6.77 -2.66
N ILE A 55 23.83 5.93 -2.00
CA ILE A 55 25.03 5.30 -2.58
C ILE A 55 24.56 3.99 -3.25
N GLU A 56 25.02 3.72 -4.47
CA GLU A 56 24.42 2.72 -5.40
C GLU A 56 24.46 1.25 -4.95
N GLU A 57 25.16 0.88 -3.88
CA GLU A 57 25.32 -0.53 -3.50
C GLU A 57 24.13 -1.05 -2.69
N GLY A 58 23.06 -1.50 -3.36
CA GLY A 58 21.92 -2.12 -2.67
C GLY A 58 21.04 -2.99 -3.56
N GLN A 59 21.47 -4.22 -3.87
CA GLN A 59 20.57 -5.22 -4.42
C GLN A 59 19.55 -5.63 -3.35
N PHE A 60 18.27 -5.48 -3.66
CA PHE A 60 17.17 -5.96 -2.84
C PHE A 60 17.22 -7.48 -2.81
N ASN A 61 17.75 -8.05 -1.72
CA ASN A 61 17.43 -9.44 -1.41
C ASN A 61 15.97 -9.44 -0.99
N GLN A 62 15.10 -10.07 -1.79
CA GLN A 62 13.77 -10.52 -1.36
C GLN A 62 13.98 -11.49 -0.19
N VAL A 63 14.21 -10.96 1.00
CA VAL A 63 14.19 -11.77 2.21
C VAL A 63 12.74 -12.09 2.42
N ARG A 64 12.35 -13.34 2.15
CA ARG A 64 11.05 -13.92 2.52
C ARG A 64 10.62 -13.33 3.85
N PHE A 65 9.64 -12.43 3.83
CA PHE A 65 9.18 -11.54 4.91
C PHE A 65 9.70 -11.87 6.30
N ASN A 66 10.97 -11.57 6.56
CA ASN A 66 11.38 -11.13 7.87
C ASN A 66 11.42 -9.59 7.79
N SER A 67 10.99 -8.94 8.85
CA SER A 67 10.51 -7.56 8.88
C SER A 67 11.61 -6.49 8.70
N THR A 68 12.72 -6.80 8.03
CA THR A 68 13.99 -6.05 8.13
C THR A 68 14.59 -5.62 6.80
N GLY A 69 13.79 -5.48 5.72
CA GLY A 69 14.26 -5.13 4.37
C GLY A 69 15.46 -4.18 4.33
N VAL A 70 16.48 -4.55 3.55
CA VAL A 70 17.75 -3.82 3.44
C VAL A 70 17.95 -3.38 1.99
N TRP A 71 18.26 -2.10 1.78
CA TRP A 71 18.56 -1.52 0.48
C TRP A 71 19.71 -0.49 0.65
N GLY A 72 20.93 -0.90 0.36
CA GLY A 72 22.13 -0.08 0.60
C GLY A 72 22.23 0.42 2.03
N ASP A 73 22.39 1.73 2.22
CA ASP A 73 22.44 2.36 3.55
C ASP A 73 21.08 2.44 4.26
N PHE A 74 20.00 2.04 3.59
CA PHE A 74 18.66 2.01 4.17
C PHE A 74 18.38 0.63 4.78
N ARG A 75 18.20 0.62 6.09
CA ARG A 75 17.54 -0.50 6.80
C ARG A 75 16.11 -0.08 7.08
N CYS A 76 15.13 -0.96 6.89
CA CYS A 76 13.74 -0.64 7.18
C CYS A 76 12.98 -1.72 7.93
N ARG A 77 11.86 -1.32 8.52
CA ARG A 77 10.82 -2.18 9.06
C ARG A 77 9.47 -1.68 8.58
N LEU A 78 8.60 -2.61 8.23
CA LEU A 78 7.21 -2.33 7.88
C LEU A 78 6.32 -2.77 9.05
N LYS A 79 5.40 -1.89 9.44
CA LYS A 79 4.38 -2.14 10.45
C LYS A 79 3.00 -1.84 9.87
N GLU A 80 2.09 -2.79 10.00
CA GLU A 80 0.69 -2.59 9.62
C GLU A 80 -0.06 -1.87 10.73
N LEU A 81 -0.82 -0.84 10.38
CA LEU A 81 -1.62 -0.04 11.32
C LEU A 81 -3.12 -0.36 11.22
N GLY A 82 -3.51 -1.22 10.27
CA GLY A 82 -4.91 -1.49 9.91
C GLY A 82 -5.44 -0.49 8.87
N ASP A 83 -6.59 -0.80 8.29
CA ASP A 83 -7.26 0.04 7.27
C ASP A 83 -6.34 0.39 6.08
N ASP A 84 -5.57 -0.59 5.61
CA ASP A 84 -4.60 -0.44 4.52
C ASP A 84 -3.49 0.58 4.79
N ARG A 85 -3.27 0.93 6.07
CA ARG A 85 -2.21 1.84 6.49
C ARG A 85 -0.98 1.08 6.94
N PHE A 86 0.16 1.62 6.55
CA PHE A 86 1.48 1.10 6.84
C PHE A 86 2.36 2.20 7.40
N GLU A 87 3.10 1.90 8.46
CA GLU A 87 4.26 2.68 8.90
C GLU A 87 5.53 1.99 8.41
N ILE A 88 6.29 2.68 7.55
CA ILE A 88 7.59 2.25 7.08
C ILE A 88 8.62 3.06 7.85
N ARG A 89 9.33 2.41 8.75
CA ARG A 89 10.39 3.03 9.54
C ARG A 89 11.74 2.54 9.05
N GLY A 90 12.66 3.46 8.78
CA GLY A 90 14.01 3.10 8.42
C GLY A 90 15.09 3.91 9.10
N TRP A 91 16.32 3.54 8.80
CA TRP A 91 17.54 4.16 9.27
C TRP A 91 18.43 4.42 8.06
N VAL A 92 19.07 5.57 8.04
CA VAL A 92 20.05 5.98 7.02
C VAL A 92 21.36 6.31 7.71
N LEU A 93 22.45 5.77 7.18
CA LEU A 93 23.80 6.21 7.51
C LEU A 93 24.11 7.46 6.67
N ALA A 94 24.26 8.61 7.31
CA ALA A 94 24.65 9.84 6.62
C ALA A 94 26.17 9.90 6.49
N HIS A 95 26.68 9.96 5.26
CA HIS A 95 28.11 10.17 5.02
C HIS A 95 28.59 11.48 5.67
N GLY A 96 29.67 11.41 6.46
CA GLY A 96 30.22 12.55 7.22
C GLY A 96 29.67 12.71 8.65
N TYR A 97 28.69 11.90 9.05
CA TYR A 97 28.27 11.75 10.44
C TYR A 97 28.76 10.38 10.96
N GLU A 98 30.00 10.33 11.45
CA GLU A 98 30.56 9.13 12.05
C GLU A 98 29.72 8.68 13.26
N GLY A 99 28.91 7.63 13.08
CA GLY A 99 28.24 6.92 14.16
C GLY A 99 26.79 7.30 14.46
N SER A 100 26.15 8.21 13.71
CA SER A 100 24.73 8.54 13.94
C SER A 100 23.84 8.15 12.77
N GLU A 101 23.00 7.14 12.99
CA GLU A 101 21.92 6.77 12.07
C GLU A 101 20.75 7.76 12.17
N ALA A 102 20.36 8.33 11.03
CA ALA A 102 19.15 9.13 10.95
C ALA A 102 17.94 8.20 10.82
N VAL A 103 17.03 8.26 11.79
CA VAL A 103 15.75 7.53 11.73
C VAL A 103 14.80 8.28 10.80
N TRP A 104 14.17 7.58 9.87
CA TRP A 104 13.05 8.09 9.09
C TRP A 104 11.81 7.20 9.28
N SER A 105 10.63 7.78 9.09
CA SER A 105 9.37 7.04 9.08
C SER A 105 8.43 7.68 8.07
N VAL A 106 7.64 6.88 7.36
CA VAL A 106 6.56 7.34 6.49
C VAL A 106 5.34 6.50 6.83
N VAL A 107 4.22 7.18 7.08
CA VAL A 107 2.91 6.55 7.17
C VAL A 107 2.19 6.78 5.86
N LEU A 108 1.75 5.69 5.23
CA LEU A 108 1.00 5.75 3.99
C LEU A 108 -0.16 4.78 4.00
N ARG A 109 -1.21 5.13 3.26
CA ARG A 109 -2.34 4.25 2.95
C ARG A 109 -2.17 3.75 1.52
N TYR A 110 -2.23 2.44 1.34
CA TYR A 110 -2.21 1.84 0.01
C TYR A 110 -2.92 0.49 0.02
N GLU A 111 -4.03 0.37 -0.67
CA GLU A 111 -4.87 -0.84 -0.63
C GLU A 111 -4.23 -1.98 -1.42
N LEU A 112 -4.27 -3.19 -0.86
CA LEU A 112 -3.97 -4.41 -1.63
C LEU A 112 -5.22 -4.84 -2.38
N VAL A 113 -5.24 -4.54 -3.67
CA VAL A 113 -6.42 -4.75 -4.52
C VAL A 113 -6.39 -6.12 -5.17
N ASP A 114 -7.56 -6.76 -5.23
CA ASP A 114 -7.79 -7.94 -6.05
C ASP A 114 -7.56 -7.62 -7.54
N PRO A 115 -6.55 -8.23 -8.20
CA PRO A 115 -6.32 -8.04 -9.63
C PRO A 115 -7.52 -8.41 -10.50
N GLU A 116 -8.39 -9.31 -10.04
CA GLU A 116 -9.63 -9.72 -10.73
C GLU A 116 -10.87 -8.97 -10.20
N GLY A 117 -10.70 -8.11 -9.20
CA GLY A 117 -11.77 -7.36 -8.55
C GLY A 117 -12.55 -6.44 -9.50
N TRP A 118 -11.96 -6.05 -10.63
CA TRP A 118 -12.61 -5.25 -11.67
C TRP A 118 -13.87 -5.91 -12.23
N MET A 119 -13.95 -7.24 -12.24
CA MET A 119 -15.12 -7.97 -12.75
C MET A 119 -16.39 -7.74 -11.92
N TYR A 120 -16.22 -7.27 -10.68
CA TYR A 120 -17.31 -7.01 -9.74
C TYR A 120 -17.58 -5.51 -9.57
N ARG A 121 -16.81 -4.63 -10.22
CA ARG A 121 -17.01 -3.19 -10.18
C ARG A 121 -18.14 -2.78 -11.13
N ARG A 122 -18.86 -1.72 -10.78
CA ARG A 122 -19.84 -1.15 -11.68
C ARG A 122 -19.15 -0.41 -12.83
N LEU A 123 -19.74 -0.46 -14.01
CA LEU A 123 -19.18 0.17 -15.22
C LEU A 123 -19.10 1.70 -15.13
N ASP A 124 -19.88 2.32 -14.26
CA ASP A 124 -19.92 3.76 -14.00
C ASP A 124 -19.04 4.21 -12.82
N GLU A 125 -18.34 3.28 -12.16
CA GLU A 125 -17.50 3.58 -11.01
C GLU A 125 -16.02 3.65 -11.42
N GLU A 126 -15.46 4.86 -11.36
CA GLU A 126 -14.02 5.07 -11.53
C GLU A 126 -13.30 4.73 -10.22
N TYR A 127 -12.54 3.65 -10.20
CA TYR A 127 -11.72 3.25 -9.06
C TYR A 127 -10.24 3.43 -9.38
N GLU A 128 -9.57 4.26 -8.58
CA GLU A 128 -8.14 4.51 -8.70
C GLU A 128 -7.44 4.22 -7.37
N ASN A 129 -6.65 3.14 -7.32
CA ASN A 129 -5.85 2.80 -6.14
C ASN A 129 -4.51 3.54 -6.17
N LYS A 130 -4.52 4.77 -5.64
CA LYS A 130 -3.32 5.59 -5.48
C LYS A 130 -2.80 5.50 -4.04
N PRO A 131 -1.48 5.34 -3.84
CA PRO A 131 -0.91 5.45 -2.50
C PRO A 131 -1.02 6.88 -1.99
N GLU A 132 -1.33 7.03 -0.72
CA GLU A 132 -1.47 8.33 -0.04
C GLU A 132 -0.53 8.39 1.16
N VAL A 133 0.45 9.29 1.15
CA VAL A 133 1.32 9.53 2.30
C VAL A 133 0.61 10.48 3.27
N THR A 134 0.33 10.02 4.49
CA THR A 134 -0.39 10.80 5.51
C THR A 134 0.54 11.55 6.44
N SER A 135 1.68 10.96 6.80
CA SER A 135 2.66 11.59 7.70
C SER A 135 4.06 11.07 7.50
N TRP A 136 5.06 11.83 7.97
CA TRP A 136 6.45 11.45 7.88
C TRP A 136 7.29 11.98 9.05
N ARG A 137 8.43 11.33 9.28
CA ARG A 137 9.49 11.74 10.20
C ARG A 137 10.85 11.58 9.53
N PHE A 138 11.74 12.53 9.76
CA PHE A 138 13.15 12.45 9.36
C PHE A 138 14.04 13.06 10.45
N GLY A 139 14.75 12.21 11.17
CA GLY A 139 15.52 12.57 12.36
C GLY A 139 14.65 13.25 13.43
N PRO A 140 14.94 14.51 13.80
CA PRO A 140 14.14 15.29 14.73
C PRO A 140 12.90 15.94 14.09
N TYR A 141 12.81 15.98 12.76
CA TYR A 141 11.72 16.65 12.03
C TYR A 141 10.57 15.68 11.74
N ARG A 142 9.33 16.19 11.71
CA ARG A 142 8.13 15.43 11.39
C ARG A 142 7.04 16.32 10.79
N SER A 143 6.15 15.72 10.00
CA SER A 143 4.91 16.36 9.56
C SER A 143 4.02 16.71 10.75
N VAL A 144 3.09 17.64 10.56
CA VAL A 144 2.00 17.92 11.50
C VAL A 144 0.68 17.74 10.76
N PRO A 145 -0.19 16.82 11.18
CA PRO A 145 0.01 15.87 12.28
C PRO A 145 1.07 14.79 11.97
N TYR A 146 1.56 14.15 13.03
CA TYR A 146 2.30 12.89 12.95
C TYR A 146 1.52 11.87 13.78
N GLU A 147 1.19 10.73 13.17
CA GLU A 147 0.43 9.64 13.81
C GLU A 147 1.25 8.91 14.88
#